data_AF-A0A3L7AMD9-F1
#
_entry.id   AF-A0A3L7AMD9-F1
#
_cell.length_a   1.000
_cell.length_b   1.000
_cell.length_c   1.000
_cell.angle_alpha   90.00
_cell.angle_beta   90.00
_cell.angle_gamma   90.00
#
_symmetry.space_group_name_H-M   'P 1'
#
loop_
_entity.id
_entity.type
_entity.pdbx_description
1 polymer ?
#
loop_
_entity_poly.entity_id
_entity_poly.type
_entity_poly.pdbx_seq_one_letter_code
_entity_poly.pdbx_strand_id
1 'polypeptide(L)'
;MHPAVSSLAPMLVQLDRRRPAIDAERLASQLYGAPDFSPMRLFNPGEATLSRVIAELFDPSGAHGQGPLFLNAFLGVLGLPTLGQFDWCRIRTEVPVRRMETVGGDRRIDIVIETPDLVIGIENKPWAPQSERQLSEYWSALTGRLDGKIKKLAFISQQEAATAQESVSRVPYVASDGRSLYAIFDGVLDKIKAIPVRAFVVDLLSYFAAQFGDKPLMKEDDSPFLNAVDEIISKNENARKAAFIVLLAGRRLHKSSIDEIEAFLTADLQAMGLHVCAPYSLHECLSVQYRPWSLRRDTWPERCVLALEAQRSHFEQILVGVRAPDPKLGARANGQDCTDHDRLRNVRDKVGGGSRSQWWPCYQLATPRDWSQEEIARLVLEEPGPIVAHRDIQRLRDYLVSLASAIDECIEIAGAP
;
A
#
# COMPACT_ATOMS: atom_id res chain seq x y z
N MET A 1 -34.70 27.41 -6.78
CA MET A 1 -33.26 27.40 -6.42
C MET A 1 -33.13 27.69 -4.93
N HIS A 2 -32.50 26.79 -4.17
CA HIS A 2 -32.38 26.91 -2.72
C HIS A 2 -31.44 28.08 -2.33
N PRO A 3 -31.78 28.89 -1.31
CA PRO A 3 -31.02 30.08 -0.91
C PRO A 3 -29.57 29.82 -0.47
N ALA A 4 -29.19 28.57 -0.18
CA ALA A 4 -27.83 28.18 0.20
C ALA A 4 -26.81 28.21 -0.96
N VAL A 5 -27.26 28.14 -2.22
CA VAL A 5 -26.37 28.10 -3.40
C VAL A 5 -25.93 29.51 -3.82
N SER A 6 -26.76 30.53 -3.58
CA SER A 6 -26.47 31.93 -3.93
C SER A 6 -25.33 32.54 -3.09
N SER A 7 -25.13 32.09 -1.85
CA SER A 7 -24.09 32.62 -0.96
C SER A 7 -22.68 32.06 -1.20
N LEU A 8 -22.52 31.08 -2.11
CA LEU A 8 -21.26 30.36 -2.33
C LEU A 8 -20.53 30.78 -3.62
N ALA A 9 -21.22 31.38 -4.58
CA ALA A 9 -20.62 31.82 -5.85
C ALA A 9 -19.42 32.79 -5.68
N PRO A 10 -19.44 33.78 -4.76
CA PRO A 10 -18.29 34.65 -4.54
C PRO A 10 -17.08 33.89 -3.98
N MET A 11 -17.31 32.84 -3.18
CA MET A 11 -16.24 32.03 -2.58
C MET A 11 -15.60 31.09 -3.61
N LEU A 12 -16.38 30.52 -4.53
CA LEU A 12 -15.87 29.74 -5.65
C LEU A 12 -14.98 30.57 -6.56
N VAL A 13 -15.37 31.83 -6.85
CA VAL A 13 -14.54 32.78 -7.59
C VAL A 13 -13.26 33.15 -6.82
N GLN A 14 -13.32 33.29 -5.49
CA GLN A 14 -12.13 33.53 -4.67
C GLN A 14 -11.17 32.33 -4.65
N LEU A 15 -11.69 31.10 -4.59
CA LEU A 15 -10.89 29.88 -4.67
C LEU A 15 -10.24 29.72 -6.05
N ASP A 16 -10.99 29.96 -7.12
CA ASP A 16 -10.48 29.92 -8.49
C ASP A 16 -9.36 30.95 -8.73
N ARG A 17 -9.50 32.16 -8.18
CA ARG A 17 -8.45 33.19 -8.22
C ARG A 17 -7.20 32.80 -7.42
N ARG A 18 -7.34 32.01 -6.36
CA ARG A 18 -6.21 31.54 -5.54
C ARG A 18 -5.61 30.23 -6.02
N ARG A 19 -6.30 29.50 -6.90
CA ARG A 19 -5.86 28.20 -7.45
C ARG A 19 -4.45 28.25 -8.06
N PRO A 20 -4.05 29.26 -8.86
CA PRO A 20 -2.69 29.31 -9.38
C PRO A 20 -1.61 29.45 -8.29
N ALA A 21 -1.91 30.17 -7.20
CA ALA A 21 -1.00 30.30 -6.07
C ALA A 21 -0.89 28.99 -5.28
N ILE A 22 -2.02 28.32 -5.06
CA ILE A 22 -2.05 27.00 -4.40
C ILE A 22 -1.33 25.95 -5.25
N ASP A 23 -1.52 25.97 -6.57
CA ASP A 23 -0.82 25.07 -7.50
C ASP A 23 0.68 25.36 -7.51
N ALA A 24 1.08 26.63 -7.48
CA ALA A 24 2.50 27.03 -7.39
C ALA A 24 3.12 26.59 -6.05
N GLU A 25 2.40 26.75 -4.94
CA GLU A 25 2.83 26.27 -3.61
C GLU A 25 2.94 24.75 -3.59
N ARG A 26 1.98 24.02 -4.18
CA ARG A 26 2.03 22.56 -4.31
C ARG A 26 3.21 22.12 -5.16
N LEU A 27 3.43 22.75 -6.30
CA LEU A 27 4.57 22.45 -7.18
C LEU A 27 5.90 22.76 -6.50
N ALA A 28 6.00 23.85 -5.75
CA ALA A 28 7.17 24.15 -4.93
C ALA A 28 7.39 23.11 -3.83
N SER A 29 6.33 22.70 -3.13
CA SER A 29 6.37 21.63 -2.12
C SER A 29 6.82 20.30 -2.74
N GLN A 30 6.33 19.95 -3.92
CA GLN A 30 6.75 18.74 -4.64
C GLN A 30 8.20 18.82 -5.09
N LEU A 31 8.62 19.97 -5.63
CA LEU A 31 9.96 20.18 -6.17
C LEU A 31 11.04 20.20 -5.09
N TYR A 32 10.76 20.88 -3.97
CA TYR A 32 11.75 21.10 -2.90
C TYR A 32 11.61 20.14 -1.72
N GLY A 33 10.39 19.66 -1.43
CA GLY A 33 10.10 18.79 -0.28
C GLY A 33 9.90 17.32 -0.64
N ALA A 34 9.55 16.99 -1.89
CA ALA A 34 9.24 15.64 -2.36
C ALA A 34 8.44 14.81 -1.33
N PRO A 35 7.28 15.31 -0.84
CA PRO A 35 6.62 14.79 0.36
C PRO A 35 6.22 13.31 0.23
N ASP A 36 5.83 12.89 -0.97
CA ASP A 36 5.44 11.51 -1.29
C ASP A 36 6.63 10.55 -1.48
N PHE A 37 7.85 11.09 -1.62
CA PHE A 37 9.04 10.29 -1.81
C PHE A 37 9.55 9.74 -0.47
N SER A 38 9.77 8.44 -0.46
CA SER A 38 10.52 7.72 0.57
C SER A 38 11.24 6.57 -0.11
N PRO A 39 12.57 6.42 0.10
CA PRO A 39 13.30 5.24 -0.35
C PRO A 39 12.62 3.93 0.04
N MET A 40 11.99 3.85 1.21
CA MET A 40 11.26 2.66 1.65
C MET A 40 10.13 2.26 0.69
N ARG A 41 9.43 3.22 0.08
CA ARG A 41 8.34 2.92 -0.88
C ARG A 41 8.83 2.27 -2.17
N LEU A 42 10.10 2.48 -2.55
CA LEU A 42 10.65 1.94 -3.80
C LEU A 42 10.80 0.42 -3.79
N PHE A 43 11.05 -0.16 -2.61
CA PHE A 43 11.24 -1.61 -2.47
C PHE A 43 10.12 -2.32 -1.71
N ASN A 44 9.04 -1.61 -1.36
CA ASN A 44 7.84 -2.13 -0.70
C ASN A 44 8.18 -3.19 0.37
N PRO A 45 8.86 -2.79 1.46
CA PRO A 45 9.57 -3.72 2.32
C PRO A 45 8.60 -4.69 2.96
N GLY A 46 8.77 -5.99 2.67
CA GLY A 46 8.16 -7.03 3.49
C GLY A 46 8.86 -7.15 4.86
N GLU A 47 8.36 -8.07 5.68
CA GLU A 47 8.85 -8.33 7.05
C GLU A 47 10.37 -8.53 7.10
N ALA A 48 10.91 -9.44 6.28
CA ALA A 48 12.35 -9.72 6.21
C ALA A 48 13.19 -8.49 5.80
N THR A 49 12.64 -7.57 5.00
CA THR A 49 13.37 -6.36 4.61
C THR A 49 13.41 -5.37 5.76
N LEU A 50 12.31 -5.18 6.48
CA LEU A 50 12.32 -4.36 7.70
C LEU A 50 13.25 -4.95 8.76
N SER A 51 13.27 -6.27 8.94
CA SER A 51 14.18 -6.92 9.88
C SER A 51 15.65 -6.66 9.52
N ARG A 52 16.02 -6.67 8.24
CA ARG A 52 17.37 -6.30 7.79
C ARG A 52 17.70 -4.83 8.05
N VAL A 53 16.77 -3.91 7.78
CA VAL A 53 16.97 -2.47 8.06
C VAL A 53 17.16 -2.23 9.56
N ILE A 54 16.35 -2.86 10.40
CA ILE A 54 16.45 -2.76 11.86
C ILE A 54 17.76 -3.37 12.34
N ALA A 55 18.14 -4.55 11.84
CA ALA A 55 19.39 -5.20 12.18
C ALA A 55 20.62 -4.35 11.79
N GLU A 56 20.59 -3.71 10.61
CA GLU A 56 21.64 -2.81 10.15
C GLU A 56 21.78 -1.60 11.09
N LEU A 57 20.67 -0.95 11.49
CA LEU A 57 20.72 0.17 12.42
C LEU A 57 21.18 -0.26 13.82
N PHE A 58 20.82 -1.47 14.26
CA PHE A 58 21.25 -1.98 15.56
C PHE A 58 22.70 -2.45 15.59
N ASP A 59 23.36 -2.69 14.44
CA ASP A 59 24.73 -3.19 14.44
C ASP A 59 25.72 -2.07 14.77
N PRO A 60 26.43 -2.09 15.92
CA PRO A 60 27.41 -1.04 16.22
C PRO A 60 28.53 -0.91 15.18
N SER A 61 28.78 -1.98 14.40
CA SER A 61 29.75 -2.03 13.31
C SER A 61 29.10 -1.90 11.92
N GLY A 62 27.81 -1.57 11.86
CA GLY A 62 27.06 -1.37 10.62
C GLY A 62 27.60 -0.22 9.76
N ALA A 63 27.25 -0.23 8.48
CA ALA A 63 27.71 0.74 7.49
C ALA A 63 27.25 2.18 7.81
N HIS A 64 26.25 2.35 8.68
CA HIS A 64 25.82 3.66 9.16
C HIS A 64 26.87 4.37 10.05
N GLY A 65 27.83 3.64 10.63
CA GLY A 65 28.97 4.23 11.34
C GLY A 65 28.62 5.11 12.54
N GLN A 66 27.46 4.88 13.17
CA GLN A 66 27.02 5.64 14.37
C GLN A 66 27.37 4.93 15.68
N GLY A 67 28.17 3.87 15.63
CA GLY A 67 28.48 3.04 16.79
C GLY A 67 27.22 2.44 17.41
N PRO A 68 27.19 2.20 18.74
CA PRO A 68 26.07 1.54 19.40
C PRO A 68 24.85 2.45 19.64
N LEU A 69 24.76 3.62 18.98
CA LEU A 69 23.73 4.65 19.28
C LEU A 69 22.30 4.09 19.26
N PHE A 70 21.89 3.46 18.16
CA PHE A 70 20.54 2.95 17.99
C PHE A 70 20.26 1.74 18.89
N LEU A 71 21.22 0.82 18.99
CA LEU A 71 21.10 -0.35 19.85
C LEU A 71 21.00 0.05 21.33
N ASN A 72 21.80 1.01 21.80
CA ASN A 72 21.73 1.48 23.19
C ASN A 72 20.39 2.13 23.51
N ALA A 73 19.79 2.85 22.56
CA ALA A 73 18.44 3.38 22.75
C ALA A 73 17.41 2.26 22.89
N PHE A 74 17.52 1.21 22.06
CA PHE A 74 16.67 0.02 22.17
C PHE A 74 16.88 -0.76 23.48
N LEU A 75 18.13 -1.01 23.88
CA LEU A 75 18.49 -1.68 25.14
C LEU A 75 17.96 -0.91 26.35
N GLY A 76 18.01 0.42 26.31
CA GLY A 76 17.44 1.28 27.34
C GLY A 76 15.94 1.07 27.53
N VAL A 77 15.17 0.97 26.43
CA VAL A 77 13.73 0.65 26.49
C VAL A 77 13.46 -0.74 27.07
N LEU A 78 14.35 -1.70 26.81
CA LEU A 78 14.27 -3.05 27.37
C LEU A 78 14.78 -3.16 28.83
N GLY A 79 15.36 -2.10 29.39
CA GLY A 79 15.97 -2.11 30.71
C GLY A 79 17.24 -2.97 30.79
N LEU A 80 17.96 -3.11 29.67
CA LEU A 80 19.18 -3.93 29.57
C LEU A 80 20.45 -3.08 29.61
N PRO A 81 21.61 -3.65 30.00
CA PRO A 81 22.89 -2.96 29.97
C PRO A 81 23.23 -2.44 28.58
N THR A 82 23.67 -1.19 28.48
CA THR A 82 24.14 -0.56 27.24
C THR A 82 25.56 -0.99 26.89
N LEU A 83 25.90 -0.88 25.61
CA LEU A 83 27.23 -1.19 25.08
C LEU A 83 28.12 0.05 25.00
N GLY A 84 29.40 -0.13 25.32
CA GLY A 84 30.48 0.76 24.96
C GLY A 84 30.82 0.69 23.47
N GLN A 85 31.62 1.66 22.99
CA GLN A 85 31.98 1.79 21.58
C GLN A 85 32.73 0.59 21.00
N PHE A 86 33.49 -0.13 21.83
CA PHE A 86 34.36 -1.23 21.42
C PHE A 86 33.89 -2.59 21.93
N ASP A 87 32.69 -2.64 22.53
CA ASP A 87 32.15 -3.89 23.04
C ASP A 87 31.81 -4.83 21.90
N TRP A 88 32.08 -6.13 22.12
CA TRP A 88 31.74 -7.15 21.15
C TRP A 88 30.21 -7.28 21.04
N CYS A 89 29.69 -7.15 19.82
CA CYS A 89 28.29 -7.36 19.50
C CYS A 89 28.19 -8.08 18.16
N ARG A 90 27.32 -9.08 18.08
CA ARG A 90 27.03 -9.79 16.84
C ARG A 90 25.53 -9.79 16.59
N ILE A 91 25.13 -9.29 15.43
CA ILE A 91 23.75 -9.30 14.96
C ILE A 91 23.62 -10.28 13.80
N ARG A 92 22.56 -11.07 13.81
CA ARG A 92 22.23 -12.04 12.75
C ARG A 92 20.75 -11.97 12.43
N THR A 93 20.40 -12.09 11.17
CA THR A 93 19.01 -12.21 10.73
C THR A 93 18.65 -13.65 10.37
N GLU A 94 17.36 -13.99 10.44
CA GLU A 94 16.80 -15.28 9.98
C GLU A 94 17.48 -16.53 10.59
N VAL A 95 17.73 -16.49 11.91
CA VAL A 95 18.48 -17.51 12.64
C VAL A 95 17.62 -18.76 12.88
N PRO A 96 18.00 -19.94 12.37
CA PRO A 96 17.18 -21.14 12.47
C PRO A 96 17.07 -21.68 13.89
N VAL A 97 15.84 -21.98 14.32
CA VAL A 97 15.55 -22.66 15.57
C VAL A 97 15.80 -24.16 15.37
N ARG A 98 16.99 -24.64 15.73
CA ARG A 98 17.33 -26.06 15.57
C ARG A 98 16.48 -26.95 16.50
N ARG A 99 15.46 -27.57 15.90
CA ARG A 99 14.64 -28.74 16.28
C ARG A 99 14.75 -29.22 17.73
N MET A 100 13.74 -28.87 18.52
CA MET A 100 13.08 -29.81 19.42
C MET A 100 11.63 -29.94 18.93
N GLU A 101 11.28 -31.17 18.52
CA GLU A 101 9.91 -31.72 18.46
C GLU A 101 8.75 -30.81 18.01
N THR A 102 8.95 -30.02 16.95
CA THR A 102 7.87 -29.23 16.35
C THR A 102 7.35 -29.89 15.07
N VAL A 103 6.05 -30.17 15.08
CA VAL A 103 5.26 -30.53 13.89
C VAL A 103 5.13 -29.25 13.05
N GLY A 104 6.07 -29.04 12.13
CA GLY A 104 6.10 -27.90 11.20
C GLY A 104 7.51 -27.33 11.01
N GLY A 105 8.06 -27.40 9.80
CA GLY A 105 9.47 -27.11 9.49
C GLY A 105 9.95 -25.65 9.61
N ASP A 106 11.27 -25.49 9.46
CA ASP A 106 12.11 -24.29 9.23
C ASP A 106 11.71 -22.96 9.89
N ARG A 107 11.45 -22.97 11.21
CA ARG A 107 11.27 -21.72 11.97
C ARG A 107 12.59 -20.97 12.19
N ARG A 108 12.55 -19.65 12.05
CA ARG A 108 13.69 -18.74 12.15
C ARG A 108 13.34 -17.55 13.03
N ILE A 109 14.25 -17.14 13.91
CA ILE A 109 14.15 -15.88 14.66
C ILE A 109 14.62 -14.77 13.72
N ASP A 110 13.81 -13.72 13.56
CA ASP A 110 14.05 -12.67 12.58
C ASP A 110 15.36 -11.93 12.81
N ILE A 111 15.68 -11.57 14.06
CA ILE A 111 16.94 -10.96 14.46
C ILE A 111 17.42 -11.57 15.77
N VAL A 112 18.70 -11.89 15.87
CA VAL A 112 19.37 -12.27 17.12
C VAL A 112 20.55 -11.35 17.35
N ILE A 113 20.58 -10.73 18.53
CA ILE A 113 21.67 -9.89 19.03
C ILE A 113 22.38 -10.65 20.13
N GLU A 114 23.69 -10.82 20.00
CA GLU A 114 24.54 -11.47 20.99
C GLU A 114 25.66 -10.54 21.42
N THR A 115 25.85 -10.44 22.74
CA THR A 115 27.00 -9.81 23.38
C THR A 115 27.65 -10.84 24.33
N PRO A 116 28.74 -10.52 25.05
CA PRO A 116 29.28 -11.44 26.05
C PRO A 116 28.24 -11.79 27.13
N ASP A 117 27.43 -10.82 27.54
CA ASP A 117 26.50 -10.94 28.67
C ASP A 117 25.03 -11.11 28.27
N LEU A 118 24.68 -10.78 27.02
CA LEU A 118 23.29 -10.67 26.57
C LEU A 118 23.02 -11.52 25.33
N VAL A 119 21.80 -12.06 25.25
CA VAL A 119 21.24 -12.67 24.04
C VAL A 119 19.81 -12.18 23.91
N ILE A 120 19.52 -11.50 22.81
CA ILE A 120 18.20 -10.96 22.51
C ILE A 120 17.72 -11.57 21.21
N GLY A 121 16.63 -12.34 21.27
CA GLY A 121 15.86 -12.66 20.07
C GLY A 121 14.85 -11.55 19.82
N ILE A 122 14.65 -11.20 18.56
CA ILE A 122 13.63 -10.24 18.14
C ILE A 122 12.78 -10.93 17.07
N GLU A 123 11.48 -10.95 17.30
CA GLU A 123 10.49 -11.28 16.28
C GLU A 123 9.85 -9.99 15.79
N ASN A 124 9.80 -9.80 14.47
CA ASN A 124 9.28 -8.62 13.82
C ASN A 124 7.99 -8.96 13.09
N LYS A 125 6.84 -8.49 13.58
CA LYS A 125 5.53 -8.68 12.93
C LYS A 125 4.87 -7.33 12.64
N PRO A 126 5.27 -6.66 11.56
CA PRO A 126 4.71 -5.37 11.18
C PRO A 126 3.21 -5.43 10.82
N TRP A 127 2.75 -6.49 10.12
CA TRP A 127 1.36 -6.58 9.62
C TRP A 127 0.59 -7.84 10.04
N ALA A 128 1.28 -8.98 10.18
CA ALA A 128 0.61 -10.28 10.24
C ALA A 128 0.15 -10.66 11.66
N PRO A 129 -1.00 -11.34 11.80
CA PRO A 129 -1.40 -11.96 13.06
C PRO A 129 -0.41 -13.06 13.46
N GLN A 130 -0.16 -13.15 14.78
CA GLN A 130 0.78 -14.09 15.37
C GLN A 130 0.37 -15.55 15.14
N SER A 131 1.34 -16.43 14.86
CA SER A 131 1.10 -17.88 14.95
C SER A 131 1.21 -18.34 16.42
N GLU A 132 0.20 -19.09 16.90
CA GLU A 132 -0.09 -19.36 18.32
C GLU A 132 1.04 -19.98 19.18
N ARG A 133 2.18 -20.39 18.61
CA ARG A 133 3.24 -21.10 19.36
C ARG A 133 4.65 -20.53 19.19
N GLN A 134 4.80 -19.47 18.40
CA GLN A 134 6.10 -19.04 17.91
C GLN A 134 6.97 -18.41 19.00
N LEU A 135 6.43 -17.47 19.79
CA LEU A 135 7.20 -16.78 20.84
C LEU A 135 7.64 -17.72 21.97
N SER A 136 6.77 -18.67 22.37
CA SER A 136 7.12 -19.67 23.40
C SER A 136 8.24 -20.60 22.94
N GLU A 137 8.22 -21.02 21.68
CA GLU A 137 9.29 -21.86 21.12
C GLU A 137 10.60 -21.09 20.98
N TYR A 138 10.55 -19.81 20.61
CA TYR A 138 11.74 -18.98 20.49
C TYR A 138 12.37 -18.69 21.85
N TRP A 139 11.54 -18.40 22.85
CA TRP A 139 11.99 -18.28 24.22
C TRP A 139 12.68 -19.56 24.70
N SER A 140 12.05 -20.71 24.50
CA SER A 140 12.64 -22.02 24.84
C SER A 140 13.99 -22.23 24.14
N ALA A 141 14.07 -21.95 22.84
CA ALA A 141 15.30 -22.10 22.06
C ALA A 141 16.44 -21.18 22.53
N LEU A 142 16.13 -19.95 22.94
CA LEU A 142 17.11 -19.01 23.52
C LEU A 142 17.58 -19.47 24.90
N THR A 143 16.68 -20.01 25.73
CA THR A 143 16.99 -20.46 27.09
C THR A 143 17.83 -21.73 27.15
N GLY A 144 17.60 -22.70 26.25
CA GLY A 144 18.21 -24.03 26.32
C GLY A 144 19.68 -24.15 25.88
N ARG A 145 20.37 -23.06 25.51
CA ARG A 145 21.70 -23.13 24.86
C ARG A 145 22.80 -22.20 25.39
N LEU A 146 22.47 -21.25 26.26
CA LEU A 146 23.37 -20.12 26.56
C LEU A 146 23.40 -19.84 28.07
N ASP A 147 24.08 -20.72 28.82
CA ASP A 147 24.22 -20.59 30.27
C ASP A 147 25.03 -19.33 30.65
N GLY A 148 24.62 -18.65 31.72
CA GLY A 148 25.29 -17.46 32.26
C GLY A 148 24.93 -16.11 31.62
N LYS A 149 24.25 -16.08 30.46
CA LYS A 149 23.82 -14.83 29.80
C LYS A 149 22.42 -14.38 30.20
N ILE A 150 22.19 -13.07 30.23
CA ILE A 150 20.86 -12.46 30.31
C ILE A 150 20.15 -12.71 28.97
N LYS A 151 18.93 -13.25 29.04
CA LYS A 151 18.14 -13.63 27.87
C LYS A 151 16.91 -12.74 27.77
N LYS A 152 16.62 -12.25 26.58
CA LYS A 152 15.42 -11.44 26.31
C LYS A 152 14.81 -11.83 24.98
N LEU A 153 13.48 -11.81 24.90
CA LEU A 153 12.75 -11.88 23.65
C LEU A 153 11.98 -10.57 23.48
N ALA A 154 12.25 -9.86 22.40
CA ALA A 154 11.54 -8.65 22.02
C ALA A 154 10.57 -8.96 20.87
N PHE A 155 9.41 -8.32 20.89
CA PHE A 155 8.40 -8.47 19.86
C PHE A 155 8.08 -7.10 19.26
N ILE A 156 8.53 -6.87 18.03
CA ILE A 156 8.30 -5.62 17.32
C ILE A 156 6.98 -5.74 16.55
N SER A 157 5.90 -5.18 17.09
CA SER A 157 4.57 -5.24 16.47
C SER A 157 3.58 -4.24 17.04
N GLN A 158 2.68 -3.74 16.18
CA GLN A 158 1.50 -2.98 16.62
C GLN A 158 0.47 -3.85 17.37
N GLN A 159 0.57 -5.17 17.31
CA GLN A 159 -0.33 -6.09 18.02
C GLN A 159 0.23 -6.51 19.38
N GLU A 160 -0.65 -6.86 20.32
CA GLU A 160 -0.23 -7.51 21.58
C GLU A 160 0.40 -8.89 21.32
N ALA A 161 1.33 -9.29 22.19
CA ALA A 161 1.84 -10.66 22.14
C ALA A 161 0.73 -11.63 22.56
N ALA A 162 0.37 -12.60 21.70
CA ALA A 162 -0.67 -13.58 22.03
C ALA A 162 -0.17 -14.70 22.97
N THR A 163 1.14 -14.89 23.10
CA THR A 163 1.78 -15.87 23.98
C THR A 163 2.99 -15.30 24.73
N ALA A 164 3.33 -15.88 25.88
CA ALA A 164 4.50 -15.52 26.69
C ALA A 164 4.58 -14.04 27.10
N GLN A 165 3.43 -13.39 27.34
CA GLN A 165 3.32 -11.95 27.64
C GLN A 165 4.23 -11.48 28.79
N GLU A 166 4.43 -12.31 29.82
CA GLU A 166 5.29 -11.96 30.96
C GLU A 166 6.80 -12.01 30.63
N SER A 167 7.19 -12.78 29.62
CA SER A 167 8.60 -13.03 29.25
C SER A 167 9.05 -12.23 28.02
N VAL A 168 8.11 -11.59 27.32
CA VAL A 168 8.35 -10.88 26.05
C VAL A 168 8.17 -9.38 26.24
N SER A 169 9.17 -8.61 25.81
CA SER A 169 9.04 -7.15 25.75
C SER A 169 8.50 -6.74 24.39
N ARG A 170 7.24 -6.30 24.35
CA ARG A 170 6.65 -5.71 23.16
C ARG A 170 7.22 -4.31 22.92
N VAL A 171 7.54 -4.04 21.65
CA VAL A 171 8.02 -2.75 21.14
C VAL A 171 7.17 -2.39 19.92
N PRO A 172 6.13 -1.57 20.05
CA PRO A 172 5.32 -1.15 18.92
C PRO A 172 6.15 -0.42 17.86
N TYR A 173 5.73 -0.42 16.59
CA TYR A 173 6.34 0.46 15.59
C TYR A 173 6.08 1.93 15.91
N VAL A 174 4.84 2.25 16.29
CA VAL A 174 4.39 3.59 16.70
C VAL A 174 3.48 3.45 17.92
N ALA A 175 3.78 4.19 18.99
CA ALA A 175 2.96 4.28 20.20
C ALA A 175 3.29 5.56 20.97
N SER A 176 2.32 6.07 21.75
CA SER A 176 2.44 7.30 22.52
C SER A 176 3.14 7.13 23.88
N ASP A 177 3.50 5.90 24.26
CA ASP A 177 4.09 5.58 25.57
C ASP A 177 5.63 5.75 25.60
N GLY A 178 6.22 6.21 24.50
CA GLY A 178 7.67 6.42 24.37
C GLY A 178 8.49 5.13 24.23
N ARG A 179 7.86 3.97 24.12
CA ARG A 179 8.55 2.66 24.00
C ARG A 179 8.52 2.07 22.60
N SER A 180 8.03 2.82 21.62
CA SER A 180 7.96 2.39 20.23
C SER A 180 9.29 2.50 19.50
N LEU A 181 9.45 1.75 18.42
CA LEU A 181 10.60 1.84 17.53
C LEU A 181 10.75 3.25 16.93
N TYR A 182 9.62 3.91 16.63
CA TYR A 182 9.58 5.33 16.28
C TYR A 182 10.23 6.18 17.38
N ALA A 183 9.75 6.08 18.63
CA ALA A 183 10.27 6.89 19.73
C ALA A 183 11.76 6.61 20.03
N ILE A 184 12.20 5.37 19.86
CA ILE A 184 13.62 4.97 20.02
C ILE A 184 14.51 5.70 19.01
N PHE A 185 14.11 5.73 17.73
CA PHE A 185 14.90 6.36 16.68
C PHE A 185 14.77 7.89 16.70
N ASP A 186 13.58 8.41 16.98
CA ASP A 186 13.32 9.84 17.13
C ASP A 186 14.17 10.44 18.27
N GLY A 187 14.20 9.77 19.43
CA GLY A 187 14.95 10.19 20.62
C GLY A 187 16.49 10.17 20.48
N VAL A 188 17.01 9.72 19.34
CA VAL A 188 18.45 9.80 19.02
C VAL A 188 18.76 10.61 17.76
N LEU A 189 17.77 11.20 17.08
CA LEU A 189 17.96 11.93 15.83
C LEU A 189 19.01 13.05 15.93
N ASP A 190 18.98 13.81 17.02
CA ASP A 190 19.90 14.90 17.34
C ASP A 190 21.35 14.43 17.58
N LYS A 191 21.52 13.16 17.96
CA LYS A 191 22.80 12.52 18.22
C LYS A 191 23.43 11.92 16.96
N ILE A 192 22.65 11.69 15.89
CA ILE A 192 23.16 11.16 14.62
C ILE A 192 24.08 12.20 13.96
N LYS A 193 25.36 11.83 13.82
CA LYS A 193 26.40 12.69 13.26
C LYS A 193 26.44 12.66 11.74
N ALA A 194 26.27 11.49 11.14
CA ALA A 194 26.32 11.36 9.69
C ALA A 194 25.03 11.88 9.05
N ILE A 195 25.15 12.92 8.21
CA ILE A 195 24.01 13.53 7.51
C ILE A 195 23.21 12.50 6.69
N PRO A 196 23.82 11.61 5.88
CA PRO A 196 23.07 10.63 5.11
C PRO A 196 22.25 9.67 5.99
N VAL A 197 22.80 9.29 7.14
CA VAL A 197 22.13 8.40 8.10
C VAL A 197 20.96 9.13 8.75
N ARG A 198 21.17 10.38 9.18
CA ARG A 198 20.09 11.18 9.78
C ARG A 198 18.94 11.39 8.79
N ALA A 199 19.25 11.71 7.54
CA ALA A 199 18.24 11.85 6.48
C ALA A 199 17.46 10.54 6.26
N PHE A 200 18.16 9.40 6.22
CA PHE A 200 17.50 8.09 6.13
C PHE A 200 16.60 7.79 7.33
N VAL A 201 17.05 8.07 8.56
CA VAL A 201 16.24 7.82 9.76
C VAL A 201 15.01 8.72 9.81
N VAL A 202 15.11 9.99 9.41
CA VAL A 202 13.94 10.89 9.26
C VAL A 202 12.92 10.32 8.26
N ASP A 203 13.39 9.80 7.13
CA ASP A 203 12.51 9.14 6.16
C ASP A 203 11.88 7.87 6.71
N LEU A 204 12.67 7.03 7.41
CA LEU A 204 12.19 5.80 8.04
C LEU A 204 11.11 6.08 9.11
N LEU A 205 11.30 7.12 9.92
CA LEU A 205 10.32 7.59 10.90
C LEU A 205 9.02 8.04 10.21
N SER A 206 9.14 8.80 9.12
CA SER A 206 8.00 9.22 8.30
C SER A 206 7.25 7.99 7.75
N TYR A 207 8.00 6.99 7.26
CA TYR A 207 7.44 5.72 6.80
C TYR A 207 6.71 4.95 7.92
N PHE A 208 7.28 4.87 9.12
CA PHE A 208 6.62 4.22 10.25
C PHE A 208 5.33 4.93 10.66
N ALA A 209 5.33 6.25 10.73
CA ALA A 209 4.13 7.04 11.00
C ALA A 209 3.04 6.78 9.94
N ALA A 210 3.43 6.73 8.65
CA ALA A 210 2.51 6.45 7.54
C ALA A 210 1.83 5.09 7.63
N GLN A 211 2.62 4.06 7.94
CA GLN A 211 2.18 2.66 7.84
C GLN A 211 1.52 2.15 9.12
N PHE A 212 1.95 2.68 10.28
CA PHE A 212 1.61 2.11 11.58
C PHE A 212 1.00 3.13 12.56
N GLY A 213 1.00 4.43 12.25
CA GLY A 213 0.39 5.47 13.08
C GLY A 213 -1.09 5.71 12.78
N ASP A 214 -1.81 6.31 13.74
CA ASP A 214 -3.21 6.73 13.60
C ASP A 214 -3.38 8.05 12.83
N LYS A 215 -2.28 8.69 12.44
CA LYS A 215 -2.28 9.96 11.72
C LYS A 215 -1.74 9.75 10.31
N PRO A 216 -2.43 10.24 9.26
CA PRO A 216 -1.86 10.30 7.92
C PRO A 216 -0.54 11.09 7.97
N LEU A 217 0.37 10.77 7.04
CA LEU A 217 1.69 11.40 6.88
C LEU A 217 1.63 12.90 7.22
N MET A 218 2.36 13.33 8.25
CA MET A 218 2.62 14.74 8.48
C MET A 218 4.13 14.87 8.64
N LYS A 219 4.81 15.30 7.57
CA LYS A 219 6.20 15.78 7.67
C LYS A 219 6.12 17.22 8.16
N GLU A 220 7.07 17.66 8.99
CA GLU A 220 7.10 19.03 9.56
C GLU A 220 7.05 20.14 8.49
N ASP A 221 7.39 19.83 7.23
CA ASP A 221 7.30 20.73 6.07
C ASP A 221 5.88 20.90 5.48
N ASP A 222 4.88 20.13 5.92
CA ASP A 222 3.47 20.39 5.56
C ASP A 222 2.90 21.61 6.31
N SER A 223 3.67 22.18 7.26
CA SER A 223 3.25 23.28 8.11
C SER A 223 2.73 24.50 7.35
N PRO A 224 3.28 24.98 6.21
CA PRO A 224 2.74 26.18 5.56
C PRO A 224 1.39 25.94 4.86
N PHE A 225 1.25 24.82 4.16
CA PHE A 225 0.02 24.45 3.47
C PHE A 225 -1.08 24.10 4.47
N LEU A 226 -0.75 23.30 5.49
CA LEU A 226 -1.68 22.97 6.57
C LEU A 226 -1.95 24.16 7.47
N ASN A 227 -1.01 25.06 7.75
CA ASN A 227 -1.30 26.31 8.46
C ASN A 227 -2.18 27.24 7.62
N ALA A 228 -2.03 27.29 6.30
CA ALA A 228 -2.93 28.06 5.43
C ALA A 228 -4.34 27.46 5.40
N VAL A 229 -4.44 26.13 5.31
CA VAL A 229 -5.71 25.40 5.38
C VAL A 229 -6.33 25.50 6.79
N ASP A 230 -5.55 25.36 7.85
CA ASP A 230 -5.95 25.53 9.24
C ASP A 230 -6.29 26.97 9.57
N GLU A 231 -5.63 27.97 8.98
CA GLU A 231 -6.01 29.38 9.13
C GLU A 231 -7.36 29.67 8.46
N ILE A 232 -7.63 29.04 7.30
CA ILE A 232 -8.95 29.05 6.64
C ILE A 232 -10.00 28.30 7.47
N ILE A 233 -9.64 27.14 8.06
CA ILE A 233 -10.53 26.24 8.80
C ILE A 233 -10.77 26.72 10.25
N SER A 234 -9.83 27.40 10.89
CA SER A 234 -9.88 27.77 12.32
C SER A 234 -10.50 29.14 12.59
N LYS A 235 -10.39 30.10 11.66
CA LYS A 235 -10.88 31.49 11.88
C LYS A 235 -12.29 31.75 11.39
N ASN A 236 -12.86 30.89 10.53
CA ASN A 236 -14.17 31.14 9.91
C ASN A 236 -14.97 29.84 9.80
N GLU A 237 -15.97 29.66 10.66
CA GLU A 237 -16.86 28.49 10.70
C GLU A 237 -17.52 28.22 9.34
N ASN A 238 -17.84 29.29 8.58
CA ASN A 238 -18.42 29.17 7.25
C ASN A 238 -17.39 28.74 6.20
N ALA A 239 -16.12 29.13 6.33
CA ALA A 239 -15.04 28.67 5.44
C ALA A 239 -14.70 27.20 5.70
N ARG A 240 -14.69 26.76 6.96
CA ARG A 240 -14.61 25.33 7.32
C ARG A 240 -15.76 24.55 6.68
N LYS A 241 -17.01 24.98 6.86
CA LYS A 241 -18.19 24.37 6.25
C LYS A 241 -18.08 24.34 4.72
N ALA A 242 -17.64 25.44 4.09
CA ALA A 242 -17.45 25.50 2.64
C ALA A 242 -16.38 24.52 2.14
N ALA A 243 -15.24 24.39 2.84
CA ALA A 243 -14.20 23.43 2.49
C ALA A 243 -14.70 21.98 2.59
N PHE A 244 -15.40 21.63 3.67
CA PHE A 244 -16.01 20.30 3.80
C PHE A 244 -17.10 20.06 2.74
N ILE A 245 -17.90 21.07 2.40
CA ILE A 245 -18.89 20.97 1.31
C ILE A 245 -18.20 20.74 -0.03
N VAL A 246 -17.08 21.42 -0.32
CA VAL A 246 -16.30 21.23 -1.54
C VAL A 246 -15.70 19.82 -1.60
N LEU A 247 -15.17 19.31 -0.50
CA LEU A 247 -14.66 17.93 -0.41
C LEU A 247 -15.77 16.89 -0.60
N LEU A 248 -16.91 17.07 0.07
CA LEU A 248 -18.07 16.18 -0.07
C LEU A 248 -18.65 16.24 -1.49
N ALA A 249 -18.73 17.43 -2.09
CA ALA A 249 -19.17 17.62 -3.46
C ALA A 249 -18.20 16.97 -4.44
N GLY A 250 -16.89 17.16 -4.25
CA GLY A 250 -15.84 16.54 -5.06
C GLY A 250 -15.92 15.02 -5.05
N ARG A 251 -16.04 14.41 -3.87
CA ARG A 251 -16.22 12.95 -3.73
C ARG A 251 -17.49 12.46 -4.43
N ARG A 252 -18.59 13.20 -4.30
CA ARG A 252 -19.87 12.85 -4.94
C ARG A 252 -19.80 12.98 -6.45
N LEU A 253 -19.15 14.03 -6.97
CA LEU A 253 -18.95 14.24 -8.40
C LEU A 253 -18.06 13.15 -8.99
N HIS A 254 -16.93 12.83 -8.33
CA HIS A 254 -16.04 11.74 -8.75
C HIS A 254 -16.78 10.40 -8.86
N LYS A 255 -17.53 10.03 -7.81
CA LYS A 255 -18.36 8.82 -7.85
C LYS A 255 -19.40 8.88 -8.97
N SER A 256 -20.14 9.99 -9.09
CA SER A 256 -21.18 10.12 -10.11
C SER A 256 -20.61 10.02 -11.52
N SER A 257 -19.43 10.56 -11.78
CA SER A 257 -18.77 10.48 -13.08
C SER A 257 -18.30 9.06 -13.39
N ILE A 258 -17.78 8.32 -12.41
CA ILE A 258 -17.43 6.90 -12.61
C ILE A 258 -18.69 6.04 -12.79
N ASP A 259 -19.76 6.30 -12.04
CA ASP A 259 -21.04 5.59 -12.21
C ASP A 259 -21.65 5.86 -13.61
N GLU A 260 -21.46 7.08 -14.15
CA GLU A 260 -21.86 7.43 -15.52
C GLU A 260 -21.03 6.64 -16.57
N ILE A 261 -19.71 6.54 -16.37
CA ILE A 261 -18.84 5.71 -17.20
C ILE A 261 -19.28 4.24 -17.12
N GLU A 262 -19.53 3.71 -15.93
CA GLU A 262 -20.00 2.33 -15.74
C GLU A 262 -21.27 2.07 -16.53
N ALA A 263 -22.29 2.92 -16.40
CA ALA A 263 -23.53 2.80 -17.15
C ALA A 263 -23.31 2.82 -18.67
N PHE A 264 -22.43 3.69 -19.15
CA PHE A 264 -22.08 3.79 -20.56
C PHE A 264 -21.37 2.54 -21.08
N LEU A 265 -20.34 2.05 -20.37
CA LEU A 265 -19.61 0.83 -20.76
C LEU A 265 -20.54 -0.39 -20.77
N THR A 266 -21.47 -0.46 -19.82
CA THR A 266 -22.34 -1.63 -19.64
C THR A 266 -23.45 -1.71 -20.69
N ALA A 267 -23.96 -0.56 -21.17
CA ALA A 267 -25.09 -0.53 -22.10
C ALA A 267 -24.85 -1.32 -23.40
N ASP A 268 -23.68 -1.14 -24.04
CA ASP A 268 -23.36 -1.84 -25.29
C ASP A 268 -22.97 -3.30 -25.09
N LEU A 269 -22.24 -3.57 -24.01
CA LEU A 269 -21.83 -4.93 -23.67
C LEU A 269 -23.05 -5.79 -23.30
N GLN A 270 -24.08 -5.21 -22.67
CA GLN A 270 -25.37 -5.87 -22.46
C GLN A 270 -26.11 -6.15 -23.76
N ALA A 271 -26.08 -5.24 -24.73
CA ALA A 271 -26.64 -5.50 -26.07
C ALA A 271 -25.92 -6.65 -26.77
N MET A 272 -24.64 -6.89 -26.45
CA MET A 272 -23.86 -8.06 -26.88
C MET A 272 -24.07 -9.31 -26.00
N GLY A 273 -24.99 -9.28 -25.04
CA GLY A 273 -25.32 -10.41 -24.16
C GLY A 273 -24.37 -10.62 -22.99
N LEU A 274 -23.51 -9.65 -22.65
CA LEU A 274 -22.70 -9.71 -21.42
C LEU A 274 -23.51 -9.16 -20.24
N HIS A 275 -23.23 -9.67 -19.05
CA HIS A 275 -23.76 -9.14 -17.79
C HIS A 275 -22.62 -8.81 -16.82
N VAL A 276 -22.85 -7.82 -15.97
CA VAL A 276 -21.92 -7.48 -14.88
C VAL A 276 -21.97 -8.63 -13.86
N CYS A 277 -20.80 -9.18 -13.52
CA CYS A 277 -20.65 -10.21 -12.49
C CYS A 277 -19.84 -9.71 -11.28
N ALA A 278 -19.45 -8.42 -11.27
CA ALA A 278 -18.85 -7.79 -10.10
C ALA A 278 -19.85 -7.68 -8.95
N PRO A 279 -19.42 -7.92 -7.70
CA PRO A 279 -20.29 -7.77 -6.52
C PRO A 279 -20.51 -6.30 -6.08
N TYR A 280 -19.77 -5.35 -6.67
CA TYR A 280 -19.80 -3.93 -6.33
C TYR A 280 -19.73 -3.09 -7.61
N SER A 281 -20.06 -1.80 -7.48
CA SER A 281 -19.94 -0.82 -8.59
C SER A 281 -18.50 -0.68 -9.08
N LEU A 282 -18.31 -0.16 -10.29
CA LEU A 282 -16.99 0.12 -10.87
C LEU A 282 -16.18 1.01 -9.94
N HIS A 283 -16.80 2.07 -9.40
CA HIS A 283 -16.14 2.96 -8.44
C HIS A 283 -15.64 2.22 -7.19
N GLU A 284 -16.46 1.36 -6.59
CA GLU A 284 -16.08 0.60 -5.40
C GLU A 284 -14.99 -0.43 -5.69
N CYS A 285 -15.04 -1.07 -6.86
CA CYS A 285 -14.00 -2.00 -7.30
C CYS A 285 -12.66 -1.29 -7.49
N LEU A 286 -12.62 -0.20 -8.25
CA LEU A 286 -11.38 0.52 -8.53
C LEU A 286 -10.79 1.24 -7.30
N SER A 287 -11.58 1.46 -6.25
CA SER A 287 -11.08 2.00 -4.98
C SER A 287 -10.20 1.02 -4.19
N VAL A 288 -10.24 -0.28 -4.53
CA VAL A 288 -9.52 -1.34 -3.83
C VAL A 288 -8.55 -2.03 -4.79
N GLN A 289 -7.29 -2.10 -4.39
CA GLN A 289 -6.25 -2.79 -5.15
C GLN A 289 -6.64 -4.26 -5.43
N TYR A 290 -6.41 -4.70 -6.67
CA TYR A 290 -6.66 -6.07 -7.16
C TYR A 290 -8.12 -6.55 -7.05
N ARG A 291 -9.07 -5.62 -6.96
CA ARG A 291 -10.50 -5.94 -7.02
C ARG A 291 -11.04 -5.64 -8.43
N PRO A 292 -11.29 -6.68 -9.26
CA PRO A 292 -11.79 -6.47 -10.60
C PRO A 292 -13.27 -6.07 -10.57
N TRP A 293 -13.62 -5.02 -11.30
CA TRP A 293 -14.96 -4.88 -11.85
C TRP A 293 -15.02 -5.69 -13.14
N SER A 294 -16.03 -6.55 -13.29
CA SER A 294 -16.03 -7.60 -14.29
C SER A 294 -17.37 -7.80 -14.98
N LEU A 295 -17.31 -8.11 -16.29
CA LEU A 295 -18.44 -8.57 -17.08
C LEU A 295 -18.10 -9.90 -17.76
N ARG A 296 -19.14 -10.71 -18.00
CA ARG A 296 -18.99 -11.96 -18.74
C ARG A 296 -20.23 -12.31 -19.53
N ARG A 297 -20.06 -13.26 -20.44
CA ARG A 297 -21.15 -14.03 -21.04
C ARG A 297 -21.21 -15.43 -20.43
N ASP A 298 -22.39 -16.04 -20.38
CA ASP A 298 -22.57 -17.39 -19.85
C ASP A 298 -21.87 -18.46 -20.70
N THR A 299 -21.72 -18.22 -22.00
CA THR A 299 -21.05 -19.14 -22.93
C THR A 299 -19.52 -19.13 -22.80
N TRP A 300 -18.95 -18.18 -22.06
CA TRP A 300 -17.50 -18.14 -21.85
C TRP A 300 -17.06 -19.16 -20.81
N PRO A 301 -15.83 -19.71 -20.92
CA PRO A 301 -15.24 -20.58 -19.91
C PRO A 301 -15.41 -20.01 -18.50
N GLU A 302 -15.58 -20.90 -17.52
CA GLU A 302 -15.66 -20.48 -16.13
C GLU A 302 -14.44 -19.62 -15.76
N ARG A 303 -14.70 -18.56 -14.99
CA ARG A 303 -13.68 -17.60 -14.52
C ARG A 303 -12.98 -16.79 -15.62
N CYS A 304 -13.42 -16.86 -16.87
CA CYS A 304 -13.09 -15.89 -17.92
C CYS A 304 -14.01 -14.68 -17.83
N VAL A 305 -13.44 -13.49 -17.63
CA VAL A 305 -14.19 -12.23 -17.55
C VAL A 305 -13.45 -11.12 -18.30
N LEU A 306 -14.19 -10.15 -18.85
CA LEU A 306 -13.64 -8.82 -19.10
C LEU A 306 -13.54 -8.11 -17.76
N ALA A 307 -12.44 -7.41 -17.52
CA ALA A 307 -12.26 -6.71 -16.26
C ALA A 307 -11.54 -5.38 -16.39
N LEU A 308 -11.93 -4.46 -15.49
CA LEU A 308 -11.14 -3.31 -15.09
C LEU A 308 -10.67 -3.52 -13.65
N GLU A 309 -9.38 -3.33 -13.38
CA GLU A 309 -8.81 -3.61 -12.06
C GLU A 309 -7.67 -2.64 -11.73
N ALA A 310 -7.75 -1.97 -10.58
CA ALA A 310 -6.68 -1.10 -10.11
C ALA A 310 -5.50 -1.94 -9.58
N GLN A 311 -4.28 -1.70 -10.08
CA GLN A 311 -3.08 -2.37 -9.57
C GLN A 311 -2.50 -1.69 -8.33
N ARG A 312 -3.04 -0.53 -7.95
CA ARG A 312 -2.74 0.20 -6.72
C ARG A 312 -4.03 0.75 -6.11
N SER A 313 -4.00 1.10 -4.83
CA SER A 313 -5.11 1.79 -4.16
C SER A 313 -5.35 3.18 -4.78
N HIS A 314 -6.49 3.79 -4.50
CA HIS A 314 -6.84 5.15 -4.94
C HIS A 314 -6.96 5.32 -6.47
N PHE A 315 -7.53 4.33 -7.16
CA PHE A 315 -7.85 4.43 -8.60
C PHE A 315 -6.62 4.55 -9.50
N GLU A 316 -5.47 4.01 -9.08
CA GLU A 316 -4.22 4.09 -9.85
C GLU A 316 -3.90 2.81 -10.61
N GLN A 317 -3.24 2.97 -11.75
CA GLN A 317 -2.78 1.88 -12.62
C GLN A 317 -3.91 0.90 -12.98
N ILE A 318 -4.98 1.42 -13.57
CA ILE A 318 -6.13 0.65 -13.99
C ILE A 318 -5.74 -0.24 -15.17
N LEU A 319 -5.80 -1.56 -14.99
CA LEU A 319 -5.75 -2.51 -16.09
C LEU A 319 -7.13 -2.64 -16.71
N VAL A 320 -7.15 -2.86 -18.02
CA VAL A 320 -8.32 -3.31 -18.76
C VAL A 320 -7.93 -4.51 -19.62
N GLY A 321 -8.72 -5.57 -19.60
CA GLY A 321 -8.41 -6.76 -20.37
C GLY A 321 -9.28 -7.97 -20.09
N VAL A 322 -8.81 -9.12 -20.55
CA VAL A 322 -9.35 -10.44 -20.24
C VAL A 322 -8.65 -10.96 -18.99
N ARG A 323 -9.41 -11.18 -17.94
CA ARG A 323 -8.94 -11.81 -16.71
C ARG A 323 -9.41 -13.25 -16.69
N ALA A 324 -8.45 -14.18 -16.63
CA ALA A 324 -8.70 -15.61 -16.59
C ALA A 324 -7.48 -16.25 -15.91
N PRO A 325 -7.52 -16.58 -14.61
CA PRO A 325 -6.35 -17.07 -13.88
C PRO A 325 -5.84 -18.42 -14.41
N ASP A 326 -4.54 -18.55 -14.61
CA ASP A 326 -3.89 -19.77 -15.11
C ASP A 326 -3.98 -20.89 -14.04
N PRO A 327 -4.40 -22.12 -14.39
CA PRO A 327 -4.41 -23.26 -13.47
C PRO A 327 -3.05 -23.53 -12.81
N LYS A 328 -1.94 -23.14 -13.45
CA LYS A 328 -0.58 -23.24 -12.91
C LYS A 328 -0.34 -22.36 -11.67
N LEU A 329 -1.24 -21.42 -11.37
CA LEU A 329 -1.20 -20.65 -10.12
C LEU A 329 -1.50 -21.52 -8.88
N GLY A 330 -2.18 -22.66 -9.05
CA GLY A 330 -2.52 -23.59 -7.96
C GLY A 330 -3.26 -22.89 -6.82
N ALA A 331 -2.79 -23.10 -5.58
CA ALA A 331 -3.40 -22.51 -4.37
C ALA A 331 -3.51 -20.97 -4.43
N ARG A 332 -2.66 -20.28 -5.20
CA ARG A 332 -2.72 -18.81 -5.36
C ARG A 332 -3.96 -18.34 -6.11
N ALA A 333 -4.53 -19.17 -6.98
CA ALA A 333 -5.79 -18.86 -7.66
C ALA A 333 -7.01 -19.06 -6.74
N ASN A 334 -6.86 -19.72 -5.59
CA ASN A 334 -7.93 -20.01 -4.63
C ASN A 334 -9.19 -20.63 -5.29
N GLY A 335 -8.99 -21.55 -6.25
CA GLY A 335 -10.07 -22.19 -7.01
C GLY A 335 -10.78 -21.27 -8.03
N GLN A 336 -10.15 -20.16 -8.42
CA GLN A 336 -10.65 -19.25 -9.46
C GLN A 336 -9.93 -19.42 -10.80
N ASP A 337 -9.27 -20.55 -11.03
CA ASP A 337 -8.59 -20.82 -12.29
C ASP A 337 -9.56 -21.01 -13.47
N CYS A 338 -9.05 -20.70 -14.66
CA CYS A 338 -9.73 -20.82 -15.92
C CYS A 338 -8.94 -21.81 -16.80
N THR A 339 -9.52 -22.97 -17.08
CA THR A 339 -8.90 -24.04 -17.87
C THR A 339 -8.47 -23.61 -19.27
N ASP A 340 -9.16 -22.60 -19.83
CA ASP A 340 -8.92 -22.07 -21.17
C ASP A 340 -7.91 -20.92 -21.20
N HIS A 341 -7.18 -20.64 -20.10
CA HIS A 341 -6.20 -19.56 -20.00
C HIS A 341 -5.25 -19.49 -21.21
N ASP A 342 -4.60 -20.61 -21.54
CA ASP A 342 -3.56 -20.65 -22.59
C ASP A 342 -4.15 -20.30 -23.97
N ARG A 343 -5.42 -20.64 -24.21
CA ARG A 343 -6.13 -20.33 -25.45
C ARG A 343 -6.53 -18.85 -25.53
N LEU A 344 -6.99 -18.29 -24.42
CA LEU A 344 -7.37 -16.88 -24.31
C LEU A 344 -6.17 -15.92 -24.52
N ARG A 345 -4.93 -16.42 -24.49
CA ARG A 345 -3.74 -15.62 -24.85
C ARG A 345 -3.79 -15.10 -26.28
N ASN A 346 -4.48 -15.81 -27.19
CA ASN A 346 -4.61 -15.42 -28.59
C ASN A 346 -5.53 -14.21 -28.81
N VAL A 347 -6.35 -13.84 -27.81
CA VAL A 347 -7.19 -12.62 -27.85
C VAL A 347 -6.33 -11.39 -28.15
N ARG A 348 -5.15 -11.31 -27.55
CA ARG A 348 -4.17 -10.23 -27.74
C ARG A 348 -3.88 -9.95 -29.21
N ASP A 349 -3.70 -11.01 -29.99
CA ASP A 349 -3.27 -10.90 -31.38
C ASP A 349 -4.44 -10.43 -32.27
N LYS A 350 -5.69 -10.67 -31.86
CA LYS A 350 -6.91 -10.16 -32.52
C LYS A 350 -7.20 -8.69 -32.20
N VAL A 351 -6.90 -8.22 -30.99
CA VAL A 351 -7.14 -6.82 -30.58
C VAL A 351 -5.93 -5.90 -30.84
N GLY A 352 -4.91 -6.38 -31.55
CA GLY A 352 -3.78 -5.56 -32.00
C GLY A 352 -2.69 -5.30 -30.96
N GLY A 353 -2.62 -6.08 -29.88
CA GLY A 353 -1.57 -5.96 -28.87
C GLY A 353 -2.03 -6.18 -27.43
N GLY A 354 -1.12 -5.90 -26.48
CA GLY A 354 -1.35 -6.08 -25.05
C GLY A 354 -0.26 -6.90 -24.34
N SER A 355 -0.27 -6.88 -23.02
CA SER A 355 0.60 -7.67 -22.16
C SER A 355 -0.08 -8.96 -21.71
N ARG A 356 0.73 -9.92 -21.21
CA ARG A 356 0.23 -11.20 -20.69
C ARG A 356 0.79 -11.44 -19.28
N SER A 357 0.02 -12.11 -18.45
CA SER A 357 0.45 -12.60 -17.14
C SER A 357 -0.28 -13.90 -16.81
N GLN A 358 0.07 -14.54 -15.69
CA GLN A 358 -0.66 -15.71 -15.19
C GLN A 358 -2.11 -15.40 -14.80
N TRP A 359 -2.46 -14.14 -14.54
CA TRP A 359 -3.84 -13.73 -14.19
C TRP A 359 -4.62 -13.19 -15.39
N TRP A 360 -3.90 -12.65 -16.37
CA TRP A 360 -4.44 -11.89 -17.49
C TRP A 360 -3.85 -12.42 -18.81
N PRO A 361 -4.54 -13.29 -19.54
CA PRO A 361 -4.11 -13.73 -20.87
C PRO A 361 -3.90 -12.58 -21.85
N CYS A 362 -4.62 -11.47 -21.67
CA CYS A 362 -4.46 -10.24 -22.42
C CYS A 362 -4.89 -9.04 -21.56
N TYR A 363 -4.03 -8.04 -21.39
CA TYR A 363 -4.38 -6.79 -20.72
C TYR A 363 -3.57 -5.60 -21.25
N GLN A 364 -4.05 -4.40 -20.97
CA GLN A 364 -3.28 -3.16 -21.12
C GLN A 364 -3.63 -2.20 -19.99
N LEU A 365 -2.83 -1.13 -19.82
CA LEU A 365 -3.24 -0.01 -18.98
C LEU A 365 -4.38 0.73 -19.69
N ALA A 366 -5.43 1.06 -18.95
CA ALA A 366 -6.47 1.95 -19.43
C ALA A 366 -5.87 3.32 -19.80
N THR A 367 -6.56 4.05 -20.66
CA THR A 367 -6.26 5.45 -20.94
C THR A 367 -7.49 6.27 -20.55
N PRO A 368 -7.38 7.22 -19.59
CA PRO A 368 -6.22 7.44 -18.73
C PRO A 368 -5.95 6.22 -17.82
N ARG A 369 -4.69 6.08 -17.39
CA ARG A 369 -4.26 4.93 -16.57
C ARG A 369 -4.64 5.07 -15.10
N ASP A 370 -4.94 6.30 -14.66
CA ASP A 370 -5.31 6.65 -13.31
C ASP A 370 -6.70 7.31 -13.37
N TRP A 371 -7.55 7.02 -12.40
CA TRP A 371 -8.96 7.46 -12.35
C TRP A 371 -9.22 8.20 -11.03
N SER A 372 -8.25 8.96 -10.55
CA SER A 372 -8.37 9.78 -9.35
C SER A 372 -9.40 10.90 -9.54
N GLN A 373 -9.76 11.59 -8.46
CA GLN A 373 -10.69 12.72 -8.53
C GLN A 373 -10.17 13.83 -9.47
N GLU A 374 -8.87 14.11 -9.43
CA GLU A 374 -8.22 15.10 -10.28
C GLU A 374 -8.24 14.69 -11.75
N GLU A 375 -7.96 13.42 -12.03
CA GLU A 375 -7.87 12.92 -13.40
C GLU A 375 -9.26 12.84 -14.06
N ILE A 376 -10.28 12.40 -13.32
CA ILE A 376 -11.67 12.45 -13.78
C ILE A 376 -12.12 13.90 -14.00
N ALA A 377 -11.77 14.82 -13.10
CA ALA A 377 -12.06 16.24 -13.30
C ALA A 377 -11.36 16.81 -14.54
N ARG A 378 -10.11 16.39 -14.83
CA ARG A 378 -9.40 16.76 -16.06
C ARG A 378 -10.19 16.34 -17.29
N LEU A 379 -10.65 15.09 -17.38
CA LEU A 379 -11.43 14.60 -18.52
C LEU A 379 -12.71 15.43 -18.75
N VAL A 380 -13.43 15.75 -17.68
CA VAL A 380 -14.65 16.56 -17.74
C VAL A 380 -14.38 17.99 -18.23
N LEU A 381 -13.21 18.55 -17.90
CA LEU A 381 -12.83 19.90 -18.31
C LEU A 381 -12.27 19.98 -19.73
N GLU A 382 -11.72 18.88 -20.26
CA GLU A 382 -11.10 18.85 -21.59
C GLU A 382 -12.10 18.84 -22.73
N GLU A 383 -13.25 18.17 -22.56
CA GLU A 383 -14.29 18.08 -23.58
C GLU A 383 -15.63 18.61 -23.05
N PRO A 384 -16.28 19.58 -23.74
CA PRO A 384 -17.58 20.09 -23.32
C PRO A 384 -18.66 19.04 -23.53
N GLY A 385 -19.25 18.54 -22.44
CA GLY A 385 -20.32 17.56 -22.50
C GLY A 385 -20.32 16.57 -21.32
N PRO A 386 -21.13 15.50 -21.40
CA PRO A 386 -21.06 14.41 -20.43
C PRO A 386 -19.71 13.69 -20.54
N ILE A 387 -19.18 13.17 -19.43
CA ILE A 387 -17.83 12.56 -19.38
C ILE A 387 -17.67 11.41 -20.38
N VAL A 388 -18.77 10.73 -20.69
CA VAL A 388 -18.80 9.60 -21.61
C VAL A 388 -18.51 10.01 -23.05
N ALA A 389 -18.69 11.28 -23.41
CA ALA A 389 -18.33 11.81 -24.73
C ALA A 389 -16.81 11.86 -24.94
N HIS A 390 -16.02 11.88 -23.85
CA HIS A 390 -14.58 12.00 -23.90
C HIS A 390 -13.93 10.89 -24.74
N ARG A 391 -13.04 11.26 -25.67
CA ARG A 391 -12.41 10.33 -26.63
C ARG A 391 -11.78 9.09 -25.99
N ASP A 392 -11.20 9.23 -24.81
CA ASP A 392 -10.52 8.13 -24.12
C ASP A 392 -11.52 7.14 -23.49
N ILE A 393 -12.68 7.63 -23.02
CA ILE A 393 -13.78 6.78 -22.54
C ILE A 393 -14.43 6.04 -23.71
N GLN A 394 -14.60 6.71 -24.85
CA GLN A 394 -15.07 6.09 -26.10
C GLN A 394 -14.11 4.97 -26.57
N ARG A 395 -12.79 5.23 -26.57
CA ARG A 395 -11.78 4.21 -26.92
C ARG A 395 -11.78 3.03 -25.97
N LEU A 396 -11.95 3.27 -24.67
CA LEU A 396 -12.05 2.20 -23.67
C LEU A 396 -13.25 1.29 -23.95
N ARG A 397 -14.41 1.90 -24.24
CA ARG A 397 -15.62 1.19 -24.64
C ARG A 397 -15.41 0.35 -25.89
N ASP A 398 -14.88 0.95 -26.96
CA ASP A 398 -14.60 0.25 -28.22
C ASP A 398 -13.59 -0.90 -28.03
N TYR A 399 -12.61 -0.71 -27.15
CA TYR A 399 -11.65 -1.76 -26.80
C TYR A 399 -12.29 -2.92 -26.03
N LEU A 400 -13.19 -2.65 -25.07
CA LEU A 400 -13.94 -3.69 -24.37
C LEU A 400 -14.85 -4.49 -25.31
N VAL A 401 -15.51 -3.81 -26.24
CA VAL A 401 -16.31 -4.45 -27.30
C VAL A 401 -15.43 -5.35 -28.16
N SER A 402 -14.26 -4.85 -28.59
CA SER A 402 -13.30 -5.62 -29.39
C SER A 402 -12.77 -6.85 -28.64
N LEU A 403 -12.51 -6.72 -27.33
CA LEU A 403 -12.12 -7.85 -26.49
C LEU A 403 -13.24 -8.89 -26.38
N ALA A 404 -14.50 -8.47 -26.20
CA ALA A 404 -15.63 -9.39 -26.14
C ALA A 404 -15.73 -10.24 -27.41
N SER A 405 -15.70 -9.60 -28.59
CA SER A 405 -15.72 -10.30 -29.88
C SER A 405 -14.50 -11.21 -30.08
N ALA A 406 -13.31 -10.75 -29.67
CA ALA A 406 -12.10 -11.55 -29.78
C ALA A 406 -12.13 -12.80 -28.87
N ILE A 407 -12.73 -12.71 -27.68
CA ILE A 407 -12.96 -13.87 -26.82
C ILE A 407 -13.88 -14.86 -27.51
N ASP A 408 -15.00 -14.41 -28.08
CA ASP A 408 -15.96 -15.26 -28.79
C ASP A 408 -15.30 -16.03 -29.92
N GLU A 409 -14.60 -15.33 -30.82
CA GLU A 409 -13.87 -15.97 -31.91
C GLU A 409 -12.80 -16.95 -31.41
N CYS A 410 -12.10 -16.59 -30.32
CA CYS A 410 -11.12 -17.47 -29.72
C CYS A 410 -11.76 -18.75 -29.19
N ILE A 411 -12.99 -18.73 -28.67
CA ILE A 411 -13.73 -19.87 -28.11
C ILE A 411 -14.46 -20.70 -29.20
N GLU A 412 -14.99 -20.08 -30.25
CA GLU A 412 -15.70 -20.77 -31.34
C GLU A 412 -14.79 -21.69 -32.16
N ILE A 413 -13.51 -21.35 -32.32
CA ILE A 413 -12.52 -22.16 -33.06
C ILE A 413 -12.37 -23.61 -32.53
N ALA A 414 -12.84 -23.94 -31.32
CA ALA A 414 -12.80 -25.30 -30.75
C ALA A 414 -14.16 -25.99 -30.73
N GLY A 415 -15.22 -25.31 -31.16
CA GLY A 415 -16.55 -25.87 -31.34
C GLY A 415 -16.84 -26.29 -32.79
N ALA A 416 -15.92 -26.03 -33.73
CA ALA A 416 -16.02 -26.55 -35.09
C ALA A 416 -15.49 -28.00 -35.12
N PRO A 417 -16.26 -28.96 -35.67
CA PRO A 417 -15.89 -30.38 -35.69
C PRO A 417 -14.61 -30.67 -36.49
#